data_AF-A0A537EHC1-F1
#
_entry.id   AF-A0A537EHC1-F1
#
_cell.length_a   1.000
_cell.length_b   1.000
_cell.length_c   1.000
_cell.angle_alpha   90.00
_cell.angle_beta   90.00
_cell.angle_gamma   90.00
#
_symmetry.space_group_name_H-M   'P 1'
#
loop_
_entity.id
_entity.type
_entity.pdbx_description
1 polymer ?
#
loop_
_entity_poly.entity_id
_entity_poly.type
_entity_poly.pdbx_seq_one_letter_code
_entity_poly.pdbx_strand_id
1 'polypeptide(L)'
;MSAPPSKKKSRKGLIALAVIVIAGIVLVIPPALAGGLMVPVSKVVFSETTGSLSATQATANVSLITAYEYYFSVRSGGMFRTSDTNVNSNGNTTIKIDLKLTSPSGATVDLGNTNVNGGIGTRTHTIYLSIDQGVRVSGSYTLNIDITASVTVGGILEVGITPVVIATTFTVS
;
A
#
# COMPACT_ATOMS: atom_id res chain seq x y z
N MET A 1 73.38 28.22 10.29
CA MET A 1 72.18 27.66 10.96
C MET A 1 71.38 26.89 9.92
N SER A 2 71.23 25.57 10.04
CA SER A 2 70.44 24.77 9.09
C SER A 2 68.96 24.87 9.39
N ALA A 3 68.15 25.12 8.36
CA ALA A 3 66.69 25.16 8.46
C ALA A 3 66.13 23.76 8.79
N PRO A 4 65.06 23.66 9.61
CA PRO A 4 64.49 22.38 9.99
C PRO A 4 63.80 21.70 8.80
N PRO A 5 63.82 20.37 8.72
CA PRO A 5 63.27 19.64 7.58
C PRO A 5 61.75 19.76 7.55
N SER A 6 61.20 20.16 6.39
CA SER A 6 59.75 20.22 6.21
C SER A 6 59.15 18.81 6.35
N LYS A 7 58.21 18.64 7.30
CA LYS A 7 57.47 17.38 7.46
C LYS A 7 56.61 17.16 6.22
N LYS A 8 56.93 16.15 5.40
CA LYS A 8 56.10 15.74 4.26
C LYS A 8 54.70 15.38 4.76
N LYS A 9 53.70 16.18 4.37
CA LYS A 9 52.28 15.96 4.66
C LYS A 9 51.89 14.57 4.13
N SER A 10 51.45 13.67 5.01
CA SER A 10 51.10 12.29 4.66
C SER A 10 49.91 12.28 3.69
N ARG A 11 50.17 12.02 2.41
CA ARG A 11 49.13 11.85 1.38
C ARG A 11 48.17 10.69 1.70
N LYS A 12 48.60 9.72 2.52
CA LYS A 12 47.78 8.58 2.95
C LYS A 12 46.56 9.02 3.77
N GLY A 13 46.72 10.02 4.65
CA GLY A 13 45.60 10.56 5.42
C GLY A 13 44.59 11.28 4.56
N LEU A 14 45.05 11.97 3.50
CA LEU A 14 44.17 12.65 2.55
C LEU A 14 43.37 11.65 1.68
N ILE A 15 44.02 10.56 1.26
CA ILE A 15 43.36 9.50 0.47
C ILE A 15 42.33 8.76 1.34
N ALA A 16 42.66 8.43 2.58
CA ALA A 16 41.73 7.79 3.51
C ALA A 16 40.50 8.66 3.77
N LEU A 17 40.69 9.97 3.96
CA LEU A 17 39.59 10.92 4.12
C LEU A 17 38.71 10.98 2.86
N ALA A 18 39.32 11.01 1.67
CA ALA A 18 38.59 11.03 0.41
C ALA A 18 37.72 9.76 0.23
N VAL A 19 38.24 8.58 0.57
CA VAL A 19 37.49 7.32 0.50
C VAL A 19 36.28 7.34 1.45
N ILE A 20 36.45 7.83 2.67
CA ILE A 20 35.34 7.93 3.65
C ILE A 20 34.26 8.89 3.13
N VAL A 21 34.66 10.04 2.60
CA VAL A 21 33.72 11.02 2.04
C VAL A 21 32.96 10.44 0.84
N ILE A 22 33.66 9.77 -0.09
CA ILE A 22 33.02 9.15 -1.26
C ILE A 22 32.06 8.04 -0.81
N ALA A 23 32.48 7.19 0.14
CA ALA A 23 31.62 6.13 0.68
C ALA A 23 30.37 6.72 1.34
N GLY A 24 30.51 7.80 2.12
CA GLY A 24 29.38 8.50 2.73
C GLY A 24 28.43 9.09 1.69
N ILE A 25 28.94 9.72 0.64
CA ILE A 25 28.13 10.28 -0.45
C ILE A 25 27.37 9.16 -1.17
N VAL A 26 28.02 8.06 -1.54
CA VAL A 26 27.39 6.93 -2.23
C VAL A 26 26.31 6.28 -1.35
N LEU A 27 26.50 6.22 -0.04
CA LEU A 27 25.55 5.63 0.89
C LEU A 27 24.30 6.52 1.10
N VAL A 28 24.48 7.84 1.09
CA VAL A 28 23.42 8.82 1.46
C VAL A 28 22.65 9.33 0.25
N ILE A 29 23.23 9.36 -0.96
CA ILE A 29 22.56 9.85 -2.18
C ILE A 29 21.28 9.05 -2.49
N PRO A 30 21.26 7.70 -2.54
CA PRO A 30 20.06 6.97 -2.92
C PRO A 30 18.88 7.20 -1.96
N PRO A 31 19.05 7.14 -0.61
CA PRO A 31 17.99 7.49 0.32
C PRO A 31 17.53 8.94 0.21
N ALA A 32 18.45 9.89 0.03
CA ALA A 32 18.10 11.32 -0.07
C ALA A 32 17.31 11.63 -1.36
N LEU A 33 17.69 11.02 -2.49
CA LEU A 33 16.96 11.15 -3.75
C LEU A 33 15.61 10.42 -3.70
N ALA A 34 15.54 9.25 -3.07
CA ALA A 34 14.29 8.51 -2.89
C ALA A 34 13.32 9.18 -1.90
N GLY A 35 13.84 9.95 -0.93
CA GLY A 35 13.02 10.80 -0.07
C GLY A 35 12.48 12.04 -0.79
N GLY A 36 13.17 12.52 -1.82
CA GLY A 36 12.74 13.66 -2.64
C GLY A 36 11.78 13.31 -3.78
N LEU A 37 11.81 12.07 -4.28
CA LEU A 37 10.90 11.61 -5.33
C LEU A 37 9.54 11.27 -4.71
N MET A 38 8.50 11.97 -5.14
CA MET A 38 7.13 11.73 -4.68
C MET A 38 6.38 10.82 -5.66
N VAL A 39 5.61 9.88 -5.12
CA VAL A 39 4.77 8.95 -5.88
C VAL A 39 3.31 9.13 -5.45
N PRO A 40 2.38 9.35 -6.39
CA PRO A 40 0.97 9.39 -6.06
C PRO A 40 0.47 7.99 -5.70
N VAL A 41 -0.16 7.89 -4.55
CA VAL A 41 -0.81 6.66 -4.07
C VAL A 41 -2.24 7.00 -3.66
N SER A 42 -3.19 6.30 -4.27
CA SER A 42 -4.58 6.35 -3.87
C SER A 42 -4.84 5.33 -2.77
N LYS A 43 -5.36 5.80 -1.64
CA LYS A 43 -5.75 4.99 -0.49
C LYS A 43 -7.27 4.93 -0.44
N VAL A 44 -7.83 3.75 -0.65
CA VAL A 44 -9.26 3.49 -0.53
C VAL A 44 -9.53 2.75 0.77
N VAL A 45 -10.48 3.24 1.55
CA VAL A 45 -10.89 2.61 2.82
C VAL A 45 -12.38 2.33 2.80
N PHE A 46 -12.76 1.12 3.19
CA PHE A 46 -14.15 0.73 3.43
C PHE A 46 -14.20 -0.27 4.56
N SER A 47 -15.37 -0.45 5.15
CA SER A 47 -15.60 -1.47 6.18
C SER A 47 -16.75 -2.39 5.77
N GLU A 48 -16.67 -3.64 6.19
CA GLU A 48 -17.73 -4.62 6.06
C GLU A 48 -18.17 -5.11 7.44
N THR A 49 -19.43 -5.55 7.57
CA THR A 49 -19.92 -6.27 8.73
C THR A 49 -20.70 -7.51 8.32
N THR A 50 -20.04 -8.66 8.46
CA THR A 50 -20.58 -9.99 8.14
C THR A 50 -21.89 -10.32 8.87
N GLY A 51 -22.07 -9.88 10.12
CA GLY A 51 -23.28 -10.18 10.91
C GLY A 51 -24.54 -9.41 10.49
N SER A 52 -24.39 -8.23 9.87
CA SER A 52 -25.49 -7.39 9.38
C SER A 52 -25.55 -7.31 7.86
N LEU A 53 -24.69 -8.06 7.15
CA LEU A 53 -24.65 -8.16 5.70
C LEU A 53 -24.53 -6.80 5.00
N SER A 54 -23.68 -5.93 5.55
CA SER A 54 -23.56 -4.53 5.12
C SER A 54 -22.12 -4.12 4.93
N ALA A 55 -21.87 -3.28 3.94
CA ALA A 55 -20.60 -2.59 3.78
C ALA A 55 -20.80 -1.08 3.72
N THR A 56 -19.80 -0.33 4.22
CA THR A 56 -19.81 1.13 4.16
C THR A 56 -19.46 1.60 2.75
N GLN A 57 -19.82 2.84 2.40
CA GLN A 57 -19.26 3.46 1.20
C GLN A 57 -17.72 3.45 1.27
N ALA A 58 -17.10 3.18 0.13
CA ALA A 58 -15.65 3.28 -0.02
C ALA A 58 -15.25 4.75 -0.14
N THR A 59 -14.25 5.14 0.64
CA THR A 59 -13.68 6.50 0.61
C THR A 59 -12.28 6.44 0.04
N ALA A 60 -12.05 7.13 -1.08
CA ALA A 60 -10.74 7.21 -1.72
C ALA A 60 -10.07 8.56 -1.42
N ASN A 61 -8.81 8.52 -1.01
CA ASN A 61 -7.96 9.69 -0.81
C ASN A 61 -6.65 9.50 -1.57
N VAL A 62 -6.29 10.47 -2.40
CA VAL A 62 -5.01 10.46 -3.12
C VAL A 62 -4.00 11.27 -2.32
N SER A 63 -2.86 10.66 -2.02
CA SER A 63 -1.75 11.32 -1.33
C SER A 63 -0.46 11.12 -2.11
N LEU A 64 0.39 12.13 -2.08
CA LEU A 64 1.78 12.00 -2.48
C LEU A 64 2.56 11.45 -1.30
N ILE A 65 3.27 10.35 -1.50
CA ILE A 65 4.20 9.78 -0.52
C ILE A 65 5.59 9.71 -1.13
N THR A 66 6.62 9.65 -0.29
CA THR A 66 7.99 9.51 -0.80
C THR A 66 8.18 8.15 -1.47
N ALA A 67 9.11 8.06 -2.43
CA ALA A 67 9.44 6.78 -3.06
C ALA A 67 9.96 5.77 -2.02
N TYR A 68 10.64 6.27 -0.97
CA TYR A 68 11.01 5.46 0.19
C TYR A 68 9.79 4.83 0.87
N GLU A 69 8.81 5.62 1.29
CA GLU A 69 7.57 5.12 1.92
C GLU A 69 6.79 4.21 0.97
N TYR A 70 6.77 4.52 -0.31
CA TYR A 70 6.16 3.69 -1.33
C TYR A 70 6.79 2.29 -1.37
N TYR A 71 8.11 2.20 -1.49
CA TYR A 71 8.79 0.90 -1.60
C TYR A 71 8.70 0.08 -0.30
N PHE A 72 8.90 0.72 0.85
CA PHE A 72 9.03 0.01 2.13
C PHE A 72 7.71 -0.18 2.86
N SER A 73 6.75 0.74 2.71
CA SER A 73 5.45 0.61 3.37
C SER A 73 4.43 0.06 2.40
N VAL A 74 4.17 0.73 1.27
CA VAL A 74 3.04 0.38 0.39
C VAL A 74 3.30 -0.90 -0.39
N ARG A 75 4.39 -0.95 -1.16
CA ARG A 75 4.72 -2.07 -2.04
C ARG A 75 5.01 -3.35 -1.25
N SER A 76 5.82 -3.25 -0.18
CA SER A 76 6.15 -4.40 0.66
C SER A 76 4.94 -4.92 1.46
N GLY A 77 4.06 -4.03 1.93
CA GLY A 77 2.89 -4.42 2.70
C GLY A 77 1.67 -4.81 1.85
N GLY A 78 1.84 -4.91 0.54
CA GLY A 78 0.80 -5.28 -0.41
C GLY A 78 -0.24 -4.19 -0.69
N MET A 79 -0.95 -4.39 -1.80
CA MET A 79 -2.08 -3.54 -2.22
C MET A 79 -3.25 -3.61 -1.24
N PHE A 80 -3.47 -4.74 -0.56
CA PHE A 80 -4.66 -4.97 0.26
C PHE A 80 -4.29 -5.23 1.71
N ARG A 81 -4.90 -4.48 2.63
CA ARG A 81 -4.72 -4.66 4.09
C ARG A 81 -6.06 -4.70 4.79
N THR A 82 -6.15 -5.54 5.80
CA THR A 82 -7.34 -5.68 6.64
C THR A 82 -6.97 -5.52 8.09
N SER A 83 -7.81 -4.82 8.84
CA SER A 83 -7.77 -4.76 10.29
C SER A 83 -9.13 -5.17 10.84
N ASP A 84 -9.10 -6.05 11.83
CA ASP A 84 -10.30 -6.41 12.58
C ASP A 84 -10.64 -5.26 13.54
N THR A 85 -11.88 -4.78 13.50
CA THR A 85 -12.35 -3.70 14.40
C THR A 85 -13.14 -4.29 15.56
N ASN A 86 -14.04 -5.22 15.26
CA ASN A 86 -14.80 -5.95 16.27
C ASN A 86 -15.20 -7.31 15.69
N VAL A 87 -14.44 -8.35 15.99
CA VAL A 87 -14.67 -9.72 15.51
C VAL A 87 -14.80 -10.66 16.69
N ASN A 88 -15.81 -11.53 16.66
CA ASN A 88 -16.04 -12.55 17.68
C ASN A 88 -15.49 -13.91 17.23
N SER A 89 -15.20 -14.79 18.17
CA SER A 89 -14.68 -16.14 17.88
C SER A 89 -15.78 -17.21 17.75
N ASN A 90 -17.06 -16.81 17.78
CA ASN A 90 -18.19 -17.75 17.88
C ASN A 90 -18.64 -18.32 16.52
N GLY A 91 -18.06 -17.85 15.43
CA GLY A 91 -18.28 -18.37 14.09
C GLY A 91 -17.07 -18.10 13.20
N ASN A 92 -17.05 -18.78 12.05
CA ASN A 92 -16.03 -18.60 11.03
C ASN A 92 -16.65 -17.91 9.81
N THR A 93 -15.89 -17.02 9.19
CA THR A 93 -16.29 -16.26 8.02
C THR A 93 -15.20 -16.32 6.99
N THR A 94 -15.60 -16.41 5.73
CA THR A 94 -14.73 -16.27 4.58
C THR A 94 -15.31 -15.16 3.71
N ILE A 95 -14.58 -14.08 3.56
CA ILE A 95 -14.96 -12.92 2.74
C ILE A 95 -14.05 -12.91 1.51
N LYS A 96 -14.63 -12.97 0.32
CA LYS A 96 -13.95 -12.79 -0.96
C LYS A 96 -14.19 -11.38 -1.46
N ILE A 97 -13.11 -10.66 -1.73
CA ILE A 97 -13.14 -9.28 -2.23
C ILE A 97 -12.47 -9.29 -3.60
N ASP A 98 -13.24 -9.03 -4.66
CA ASP A 98 -12.74 -8.87 -6.03
C ASP A 98 -12.64 -7.37 -6.36
N LEU A 99 -11.55 -6.98 -7.03
CA LEU A 99 -11.22 -5.58 -7.29
C LEU A 99 -11.05 -5.32 -8.77
N LYS A 100 -11.79 -4.36 -9.31
CA LYS A 100 -11.67 -3.94 -10.71
C LYS A 100 -11.43 -2.43 -10.79
N LEU A 101 -10.35 -2.05 -11.48
CA LEU A 101 -9.98 -0.66 -11.67
C LEU A 101 -10.23 -0.22 -13.09
N THR A 102 -11.07 0.78 -13.28
CA THR A 102 -11.32 1.43 -14.57
C THR A 102 -10.49 2.71 -14.66
N SER A 103 -9.67 2.81 -15.71
CA SER A 103 -8.82 3.96 -16.00
C SER A 103 -9.61 5.13 -16.61
N PRO A 104 -9.02 6.33 -16.71
CA PRO A 104 -9.65 7.46 -17.39
C PRO A 104 -9.99 7.21 -18.86
N SER A 105 -9.27 6.28 -19.52
CA SER A 105 -9.55 5.87 -20.90
C SER A 105 -10.70 4.86 -21.01
N GLY A 106 -11.32 4.48 -19.90
CA GLY A 106 -12.38 3.46 -19.83
C GLY A 106 -11.88 2.02 -19.83
N ALA A 107 -10.55 1.80 -19.88
CA ALA A 107 -9.99 0.45 -19.81
C ALA A 107 -10.12 -0.09 -18.38
N THR A 108 -10.65 -1.30 -18.24
CA THR A 108 -10.80 -1.94 -16.93
C THR A 108 -9.75 -3.03 -16.75
N VAL A 109 -9.05 -2.99 -15.63
CA VAL A 109 -8.05 -3.97 -15.22
C VAL A 109 -8.57 -4.70 -13.98
N ASP A 110 -8.54 -6.03 -14.03
CA ASP A 110 -8.81 -6.87 -12.86
C ASP A 110 -7.56 -6.86 -11.97
N LEU A 111 -7.72 -6.38 -10.74
CA LEU A 111 -6.64 -6.34 -9.74
C LEU A 111 -6.57 -7.64 -8.92
N GLY A 112 -7.44 -8.60 -9.23
CA GLY A 112 -7.52 -9.90 -8.59
C GLY A 112 -8.47 -9.91 -7.40
N ASN A 113 -8.35 -10.98 -6.62
CA ASN A 113 -9.19 -11.21 -5.44
C ASN A 113 -8.37 -11.51 -4.20
N THR A 114 -8.94 -11.19 -3.04
CA THR A 114 -8.37 -11.52 -1.74
C THR A 114 -9.43 -12.19 -0.88
N ASN A 115 -9.06 -13.31 -0.26
CA ASN A 115 -9.87 -13.98 0.74
C ASN A 115 -9.43 -13.55 2.13
N VAL A 116 -10.38 -13.07 2.93
CA VAL A 116 -10.20 -12.75 4.34
C VAL A 116 -10.97 -13.79 5.15
N ASN A 117 -10.25 -14.56 5.94
CA ASN A 117 -10.85 -15.56 6.84
C ASN A 117 -10.76 -15.10 8.29
N GLY A 118 -11.78 -15.39 9.09
CA GLY A 118 -11.75 -15.14 10.52
C GLY A 118 -13.12 -15.12 11.18
N GLY A 119 -13.21 -14.50 12.36
CA GLY A 119 -14.44 -14.40 13.14
C GLY A 119 -15.58 -13.62 12.49
N ILE A 120 -16.81 -13.75 13.01
CA ILE A 120 -17.93 -12.90 12.59
C ILE A 120 -17.76 -11.52 13.20
N GLY A 121 -17.93 -10.47 12.40
CA GLY A 121 -17.86 -9.10 12.90
C GLY A 121 -17.56 -8.05 11.85
N THR A 122 -17.03 -6.92 12.31
CA THR A 122 -16.70 -5.74 11.50
C THR A 122 -15.21 -5.66 11.25
N ARG A 123 -14.87 -5.46 9.97
CA ARG A 123 -13.50 -5.29 9.50
C ARG A 123 -13.37 -4.03 8.67
N THR A 124 -12.20 -3.41 8.75
CA THR A 124 -11.83 -2.29 7.90
C THR A 124 -10.76 -2.74 6.93
N HIS A 125 -11.01 -2.50 5.65
CA HIS A 125 -10.12 -2.81 4.54
C HIS A 125 -9.51 -1.53 4.00
N THR A 126 -8.22 -1.58 3.72
CA THR A 126 -7.47 -0.49 3.09
C THR A 126 -6.82 -1.02 1.82
N ILE A 127 -7.08 -0.36 0.70
CA ILE A 127 -6.50 -0.67 -0.61
C ILE A 127 -5.58 0.48 -0.99
N TYR A 128 -4.35 0.13 -1.38
CA TYR A 128 -3.36 1.07 -1.90
C TYR A 128 -3.19 0.85 -3.40
N LEU A 129 -3.57 1.84 -4.20
CA LEU A 129 -3.47 1.83 -5.65
C LEU A 129 -2.42 2.82 -6.12
N SER A 130 -1.52 2.35 -6.98
CA SER A 130 -0.39 3.11 -7.50
C SER A 130 -0.04 2.69 -8.93
N ILE A 131 1.12 3.12 -9.42
CA ILE A 131 1.66 2.73 -10.73
C ILE A 131 1.71 1.20 -10.93
N ASP A 132 1.96 0.44 -9.86
CA ASP A 132 2.04 -1.02 -9.90
C ASP A 132 0.67 -1.66 -10.18
N GLN A 133 -0.42 -0.95 -9.84
CA GLN A 133 -1.81 -1.39 -10.05
C GLN A 133 -2.44 -0.78 -11.32
N GLY A 134 -1.65 -0.08 -12.15
CA GLY A 134 -2.15 0.52 -13.40
C GLY A 134 -2.60 1.98 -13.29
N VAL A 135 -2.40 2.63 -12.14
CA VAL A 135 -2.62 4.07 -11.97
C VAL A 135 -1.42 4.83 -12.55
N ARG A 136 -1.41 5.04 -13.87
CA ARG A 136 -0.25 5.55 -14.63
C ARG A 136 -0.47 6.88 -15.33
N VAL A 137 -1.73 7.29 -15.52
CA VAL A 137 -2.09 8.48 -16.28
C VAL A 137 -2.93 9.41 -15.40
N SER A 138 -2.80 10.71 -15.58
CA SER A 138 -3.65 11.66 -14.88
C SER A 138 -5.10 11.53 -15.36
N GLY A 139 -6.05 11.67 -14.44
CA GLY A 139 -7.48 11.59 -14.71
C GLY A 139 -8.26 10.91 -13.59
N SER A 140 -9.55 10.69 -13.86
CA SER A 140 -10.46 10.01 -12.93
C SER A 140 -10.41 8.49 -13.10
N TYR A 141 -10.14 7.80 -12.00
CA TYR A 141 -10.20 6.36 -11.89
C TYR A 141 -11.46 5.94 -11.13
N THR A 142 -12.00 4.78 -11.46
CA THR A 142 -13.10 4.15 -10.73
C THR A 142 -12.65 2.79 -10.21
N LEU A 143 -12.74 2.57 -8.91
CA LEU A 143 -12.51 1.26 -8.30
C LEU A 143 -13.87 0.64 -7.95
N ASN A 144 -14.15 -0.51 -8.54
CA ASN A 144 -15.27 -1.37 -8.18
C ASN A 144 -14.77 -2.48 -7.24
N ILE A 145 -15.48 -2.67 -6.14
CA ILE A 145 -15.17 -3.60 -5.07
C ILE A 145 -16.38 -4.53 -4.94
N ASP A 146 -16.22 -5.77 -5.36
CA ASP A 146 -17.26 -6.80 -5.25
C ASP A 146 -16.96 -7.63 -4.00
N ILE A 147 -17.84 -7.61 -3.00
CA ILE A 147 -17.67 -8.31 -1.73
C ILE A 147 -18.67 -9.45 -1.64
N THR A 148 -18.16 -10.67 -1.51
CA THR A 148 -18.95 -11.86 -1.20
C THR A 148 -18.49 -12.40 0.14
N ALA A 149 -19.38 -12.87 1.00
CA ALA A 149 -18.94 -13.60 2.19
C ALA A 149 -19.76 -14.85 2.45
N SER A 150 -19.20 -15.74 3.25
CA SER A 150 -19.82 -16.96 3.71
C SER A 150 -19.59 -17.07 5.21
N VAL A 151 -20.66 -17.27 5.97
CA VAL A 151 -20.65 -17.33 7.44
C VAL A 151 -21.08 -18.72 7.90
N THR A 152 -20.25 -19.34 8.74
CA THR A 152 -20.45 -20.66 9.33
C THR A 152 -20.44 -20.56 10.85
N VAL A 153 -21.51 -21.01 11.50
CA VAL A 153 -21.64 -21.05 12.98
C VAL A 153 -21.85 -22.49 13.41
N GLY A 154 -21.06 -22.97 14.39
CA GLY A 154 -21.15 -24.35 14.87
C GLY A 154 -20.87 -25.43 13.80
N GLY A 155 -20.18 -25.08 12.71
CA GLY A 155 -19.91 -25.97 11.58
C GLY A 155 -21.02 -26.03 10.52
N ILE A 156 -22.10 -25.27 10.70
CA ILE A 156 -23.22 -25.17 9.75
C ILE A 156 -23.11 -23.84 9.02
N LEU A 157 -23.20 -23.86 7.67
CA LEU A 157 -23.26 -22.64 6.87
C LEU A 157 -24.59 -21.94 7.19
N GLU A 158 -24.52 -20.78 7.81
CA GLU A 158 -25.68 -20.06 8.31
C GLU A 158 -26.14 -19.01 7.30
N VAL A 159 -25.20 -18.33 6.62
CA VAL A 159 -25.51 -17.29 5.62
C VAL A 159 -24.44 -17.24 4.53
N GLY A 160 -24.87 -17.23 3.26
CA GLY A 160 -24.06 -16.81 2.11
C GLY A 160 -24.48 -15.40 1.66
N ILE A 161 -23.56 -14.46 1.65
CA ILE A 161 -23.82 -13.08 1.20
C ILE A 161 -23.82 -13.06 -0.33
N THR A 162 -24.83 -12.44 -0.92
CA THR A 162 -24.80 -11.99 -2.32
C THR A 162 -23.75 -10.90 -2.53
N PRO A 163 -23.19 -10.74 -3.74
CA PRO A 163 -22.13 -9.76 -3.97
C PRO A 163 -22.63 -8.35 -3.66
N VAL A 164 -22.03 -7.71 -2.65
CA VAL A 164 -22.19 -6.28 -2.38
C VAL A 164 -21.18 -5.55 -3.24
N VAL A 165 -21.67 -4.72 -4.16
CA VAL A 165 -20.83 -3.94 -5.06
C VAL A 165 -20.71 -2.52 -4.54
N ILE A 166 -19.48 -2.08 -4.28
CA ILE A 166 -19.16 -0.71 -3.88
C ILE A 166 -18.29 -0.10 -4.97
N ALA A 167 -18.65 1.10 -5.43
CA ALA A 167 -17.84 1.86 -6.35
C ALA A 167 -17.32 3.13 -5.66
N THR A 168 -16.05 3.46 -5.90
CA THR A 168 -15.49 4.76 -5.52
C THR A 168 -14.68 5.33 -6.68
N THR A 169 -14.72 6.65 -6.81
CA THR A 169 -13.90 7.37 -7.78
C THR A 169 -12.80 8.14 -7.08
N PHE A 170 -11.66 8.31 -7.76
CA PHE A 170 -10.58 9.17 -7.31
C PHE A 170 -9.85 9.78 -8.50
N THR A 171 -9.28 10.96 -8.32
CA THR A 171 -8.57 11.67 -9.39
C THR A 171 -7.09 11.74 -9.08
N VAL A 172 -6.27 11.36 -10.06
CA VAL A 172 -4.82 11.55 -10.01
C VAL A 172 -4.47 12.70 -10.95
N SER A 173 -3.73 13.68 -10.46
CA SER A 173 -3.28 14.86 -11.21
C SER A 173 -1.79 14.80 -11.46
#